data_AF-A0A1F8QXF0-F1
#
_entry.id   AF-A0A1F8QXF0-F1
#
_cell.length_a   1.000
_cell.length_b   1.000
_cell.length_c   1.000
_cell.angle_alpha   90.00
_cell.angle_beta   90.00
_cell.angle_gamma   90.00
#
_symmetry.space_group_name_H-M   'P 1'
#
loop_
_entity.id
_entity.type
_entity.pdbx_description
1 polymer ?
#
loop_
_entity_poly.entity_id
_entity_poly.type
_entity_poly.pdbx_seq_one_letter_code
_entity_poly.pdbx_strand_id
1 'polypeptide(L)'
;MRLPRDLSGDELAVLFRKFGYTVTRQTGSHMRLTTQEGGEHHITIPRHKALRVGTLNGILTDVAQHLQMEREALVKSLFEK
;
A
#
# COMPACT_ATOMS: atom_id res chain seq x y z
N MET A 1 14.21 6.08 7.16
CA MET A 1 14.04 6.41 5.72
C MET A 1 12.95 7.46 5.55
N ARG A 2 13.09 8.40 4.61
CA ARG A 2 12.02 9.37 4.25
C ARG A 2 11.09 8.72 3.23
N LEU A 3 9.77 8.76 3.48
CA LEU A 3 8.77 8.29 2.51
C LEU A 3 8.59 9.32 1.37
N PRO A 4 8.24 8.87 0.16
CA PRO A 4 7.89 9.77 -0.94
C PRO A 4 6.68 10.63 -0.55
N ARG A 5 6.71 11.90 -0.95
CA ARG A 5 5.66 12.89 -0.62
C ARG A 5 4.68 13.13 -1.75
N ASP A 6 5.00 12.62 -2.93
CA ASP A 6 4.33 12.79 -4.21
C ASP A 6 3.75 11.48 -4.76
N LEU A 7 3.81 10.39 -3.97
CA LEU A 7 3.25 9.09 -4.37
C LEU A 7 1.72 9.16 -4.44
N SER A 8 1.16 8.87 -5.61
CA SER A 8 -0.28 8.76 -5.81
C SER A 8 -0.86 7.44 -5.29
N GLY A 9 -2.17 7.42 -5.08
CA GLY A 9 -2.88 6.19 -4.69
C GLY A 9 -2.81 5.09 -5.75
N ASP A 10 -2.84 5.47 -7.03
CA ASP A 10 -2.74 4.53 -8.16
C ASP A 10 -1.35 3.92 -8.25
N GLU A 11 -0.29 4.72 -8.09
CA GLU A 11 1.09 4.20 -8.05
C GLU A 11 1.30 3.25 -6.88
N LEU A 12 0.82 3.60 -5.68
CA LEU A 12 0.91 2.72 -4.52
C LEU A 12 0.17 1.39 -4.76
N ALA A 13 -1.01 1.44 -5.38
CA ALA A 13 -1.76 0.24 -5.73
C ALA A 13 -1.00 -0.67 -6.71
N VAL A 14 -0.29 -0.09 -7.68
CA VAL A 14 0.58 -0.85 -8.60
C VAL A 14 1.74 -1.49 -7.86
N LEU A 15 2.40 -0.75 -6.96
CA LEU A 15 3.53 -1.28 -6.19
C LEU A 15 3.14 -2.46 -5.29
N PHE A 16 1.93 -2.44 -4.71
CA PHE A 16 1.45 -3.55 -3.88
C PHE A 16 1.09 -4.82 -4.65
N ARG A 17 0.99 -4.79 -5.99
CA ARG A 17 0.74 -6.00 -6.79
C ARG A 17 1.79 -7.08 -6.59
N LYS A 18 3.04 -6.71 -6.28
CA LYS A 18 4.11 -7.67 -6.01
C LYS A 18 3.93 -8.46 -4.71
N PHE A 19 2.96 -8.07 -3.88
CA PHE A 19 2.54 -8.77 -2.65
C PHE A 19 1.09 -9.31 -2.79
N GLY A 20 0.69 -9.60 -4.03
CA GLY A 20 -0.62 -10.19 -4.33
C GLY A 20 -1.83 -9.26 -4.21
N TYR A 21 -1.64 -7.98 -3.86
CA TYR A 21 -2.78 -7.07 -3.75
C TYR A 21 -3.34 -6.69 -5.12
N THR A 22 -4.65 -6.82 -5.26
CA THR A 22 -5.41 -6.42 -6.45
C THR A 22 -6.56 -5.51 -6.05
N VAL A 23 -6.92 -4.55 -6.91
CA VAL A 23 -8.07 -3.67 -6.66
C VAL A 23 -9.34 -4.50 -6.83
N THR A 24 -10.10 -4.66 -5.75
CA THR A 24 -11.34 -5.46 -5.74
C THR A 24 -12.60 -4.60 -5.75
N ARG A 25 -12.49 -3.32 -5.33
CA ARG A 25 -13.61 -2.37 -5.36
C ARG A 25 -13.09 -0.94 -5.42
N GLN A 26 -13.85 -0.04 -6.05
CA GLN A 26 -13.67 1.40 -5.90
C GLN A 26 -15.03 2.03 -5.55
N THR A 27 -15.03 2.91 -4.55
CA THR A 27 -16.20 3.73 -4.20
C THR A 27 -15.74 5.17 -4.06
N GLY A 28 -16.26 6.06 -4.91
CA GLY A 28 -15.80 7.44 -4.98
C GLY A 28 -14.29 7.51 -5.21
N SER A 29 -13.61 8.30 -4.38
CA SER A 29 -12.16 8.49 -4.45
C SER A 29 -11.34 7.45 -3.66
N HIS A 30 -11.91 6.33 -3.23
CA HIS A 30 -11.19 5.31 -2.46
C HIS A 30 -11.24 3.95 -3.17
N MET A 31 -10.09 3.28 -3.22
CA MET A 31 -9.92 1.93 -3.74
C MET A 31 -9.71 0.95 -2.60
N ARG A 32 -10.39 -0.20 -2.64
CA ARG A 32 -10.09 -1.35 -1.79
C ARG A 32 -9.21 -2.32 -2.57
N LEU A 33 -8.09 -2.69 -1.96
CA LEU A 33 -7.21 -3.74 -2.46
C LEU A 33 -7.34 -4.96 -1.56
N THR A 34 -7.27 -6.14 -2.16
CA THR A 34 -7.28 -7.43 -1.46
C THR A 34 -6.09 -8.27 -1.90
N THR A 35 -5.44 -8.94 -0.97
CA THR A 35 -4.52 -10.06 -1.23
C THR A 35 -5.03 -11.32 -0.54
N GLN A 36 -4.74 -12.48 -1.12
CA GLN A 36 -4.92 -13.78 -0.45
C GLN A 36 -3.56 -14.36 0.03
N GLU A 37 -2.45 -13.67 -0.24
CA GLU A 37 -1.11 -14.10 0.18
C GLU A 37 -0.95 -13.93 1.69
N GLY A 38 -0.53 -15.00 2.38
CA GLY A 38 -0.44 -14.99 3.84
C GLY A 38 -1.81 -14.92 4.55
N GLY A 39 -2.90 -15.16 3.83
CA GLY A 39 -4.28 -15.01 4.31
C GLY A 39 -5.00 -13.84 3.61
N GLU A 40 -6.33 -13.80 3.75
CA GLU A 40 -7.12 -12.70 3.20
C GLU A 40 -6.85 -11.42 3.98
N HIS A 41 -6.44 -10.37 3.27
CA HIS A 41 -6.23 -9.06 3.85
C HIS A 41 -6.69 -7.94 2.93
N HIS A 42 -7.20 -6.87 3.54
CA HIS A 42 -7.79 -5.74 2.82
C HIS A 42 -7.18 -4.43 3.26
N ILE A 43 -6.81 -3.58 2.30
CA ILE A 43 -6.41 -2.21 2.56
C ILE A 43 -7.26 -1.24 1.74
N THR A 44 -7.46 -0.04 2.26
CA THR A 44 -8.14 1.04 1.54
C THR A 44 -7.17 2.17 1.24
N ILE A 45 -7.07 2.55 -0.03
CA ILE A 45 -6.15 3.59 -0.51
C ILE A 45 -6.97 4.74 -1.13
N PRO A 46 -6.80 5.99 -0.69
CA PRO A 46 -7.34 7.14 -1.40
C PRO A 46 -6.70 7.27 -2.79
N ARG A 47 -7.50 7.31 -3.84
CA ARG A 47 -7.09 7.49 -5.24
C ARG A 47 -6.83 8.96 -5.55
N HIS A 48 -5.93 9.58 -4.80
CA HIS A 48 -5.53 10.98 -4.96
C HIS A 48 -4.16 11.06 -5.64
N LYS A 49 -3.86 12.22 -6.28
CA LYS A 49 -2.58 12.45 -6.95
C LYS A 49 -1.37 12.39 -6.02
N ALA A 50 -1.54 12.71 -4.74
CA ALA A 50 -0.51 12.58 -3.72
C ALA A 50 -1.15 12.14 -2.41
N LEU A 51 -0.63 11.08 -1.82
CA LEU A 51 -1.03 10.61 -0.49
C LEU A 51 -0.35 11.45 0.59
N ARG A 52 -1.09 11.79 1.64
CA ARG A 52 -0.49 12.37 2.84
C ARG A 52 0.46 11.35 3.46
N VAL A 53 1.61 11.81 3.95
CA VAL A 53 2.63 10.94 4.58
C VAL A 53 2.05 10.11 5.73
N GLY A 54 1.13 10.67 6.53
CA GLY A 54 0.46 9.92 7.60
C GLY A 54 -0.40 8.77 7.08
N THR A 55 -1.15 8.99 5.99
CA THR A 55 -1.95 7.95 5.33
C THR A 55 -1.06 6.85 4.75
N LEU A 56 -0.02 7.24 4.02
CA LEU A 56 0.96 6.29 3.47
C LEU A 56 1.61 5.47 4.58
N ASN A 57 2.01 6.11 5.69
CA ASN A 57 2.62 5.40 6.81
C ASN A 57 1.67 4.41 7.48
N GLY A 58 0.40 4.78 7.66
CA GLY A 58 -0.63 3.87 8.18
C GLY A 58 -0.79 2.63 7.30
N ILE A 59 -0.93 2.81 5.99
CA ILE A 59 -1.07 1.71 5.03
C ILE A 59 0.17 0.80 5.05
N LEU A 60 1.37 1.37 5.06
CA LEU A 60 2.61 0.58 5.10
C LEU A 60 2.76 -0.21 6.40
N THR A 61 2.30 0.34 7.51
CA THR A 61 2.37 -0.33 8.82
C THR A 61 1.43 -1.54 8.85
N ASP A 62 0.20 -1.35 8.37
CA ASP A 62 -0.83 -2.39 8.26
C ASP A 62 -0.39 -3.55 7.35
N VAL A 63 0.10 -3.22 6.14
CA VAL A 63 0.61 -4.23 5.20
C VAL A 63 1.84 -4.96 5.77
N ALA A 64 2.76 -4.27 6.43
CA ALA A 64 3.94 -4.90 7.02
C ALA A 64 3.56 -5.89 8.13
N GLN A 65 2.56 -5.53 8.95
CA GLN A 65 2.02 -6.40 9.99
C GLN A 65 1.38 -7.66 9.39
N HIS A 66 0.55 -7.51 8.35
CA HIS A 66 -0.06 -8.66 7.65
C HIS A 66 0.99 -9.60 7.07
N LEU A 67 1.99 -9.05 6.38
CA LEU A 67 3.07 -9.82 5.77
C LEU A 67 4.11 -10.35 6.78
N GLN A 68 3.91 -10.10 8.08
CA GLN A 68 4.83 -10.46 9.16
C GLN A 68 6.28 -10.07 8.89
N MET A 69 6.48 -8.86 8.35
CA MET A 69 7.81 -8.34 8.03
C MET A 69 8.05 -6.96 8.62
N GLU A 70 9.31 -6.62 8.77
CA GLU A 70 9.70 -5.28 9.19
C GLU A 70 9.24 -4.23 8.17
N ARG A 71 8.61 -3.17 8.67
CA ARG A 71 8.12 -2.06 7.83
C ARG A 71 9.24 -1.46 6.98
N GLU A 72 10.45 -1.38 7.52
CA GLU A 72 11.58 -0.88 6.76
C GLU A 72 11.94 -1.80 5.58
N ALA A 73 11.87 -3.11 5.76
CA ALA A 73 12.11 -4.07 4.67
C ALA A 73 11.03 -3.94 3.57
N LEU A 74 9.77 -3.75 3.97
CA LEU A 74 8.67 -3.46 3.04
C LEU A 74 8.95 -2.20 2.21
N VAL A 75 9.34 -1.10 2.87
CA VAL A 75 9.64 0.18 2.21
C VAL A 75 10.80 0.05 1.24
N LYS A 76 11.89 -0.61 1.65
CA LYS A 76 13.04 -0.87 0.76
C LYS A 76 12.60 -1.65 -0.47
N SER A 77 11.88 -2.74 -0.27
CA SER A 77 11.36 -3.54 -1.39
C SER A 77 10.50 -2.69 -2.35
N LEU A 78 9.68 -1.76 -1.84
CA LEU A 78 8.74 -0.96 -2.65
C LEU A 78 9.42 0.15 -3.45
N PHE A 79 10.48 0.76 -2.92
CA PHE A 79 11.03 2.00 -3.46
C PHE A 79 12.52 1.92 -3.84
N GLU A 80 13.24 0.92 -3.37
CA GLU A 80 14.64 0.67 -3.75
C GLU A 80 14.67 -0.41 -4.85
N LYS A 81 15.50 -0.19 -5.88
CA LYS A 81 15.75 -1.16 -6.94
C LYS A 81 16.87 -2.12 -6.55
#